data_AF-A0A5E4CDZ9-F1
#
_entry.id   AF-A0A5E4CDZ9-F1
#
_cell.length_a   1.000
_cell.length_b   1.000
_cell.length_c   1.000
_cell.angle_alpha   90.00
_cell.angle_beta   90.00
_cell.angle_gamma   90.00
#
_symmetry.space_group_name_H-M   'P 1'
#
loop_
_entity.id
_entity.type
_entity.pdbx_description
1 polymer ?
#
loop_
_entity_poly.entity_id
_entity_poly.type
_entity_poly.pdbx_seq_one_letter_code
_entity_poly.pdbx_strand_id
1 'polypeptide(L)'
;WNETVELFRARMPLRKHRCRFKSYEHCFTATEAVDWLHELLRCSQNFGPEVTRKQTVQLLKKFLKNHVIEDIKGKWGQEDFEDNRHLY
;
A
#
# COMPACT_ATOMS: atom_id res chain seq x y z
N TRP A 1 4.54 1.40 -13.96
CA TRP A 1 4.44 0.18 -13.12
C TRP A 1 5.73 -0.02 -12.33
N ASN A 2 6.87 -0.33 -12.95
CA ASN A 2 8.14 -0.57 -12.23
C ASN A 2 8.60 0.62 -11.37
N GLU A 3 8.61 1.83 -11.93
CA GLU A 3 8.99 3.05 -11.19
C GLU A 3 8.13 3.26 -9.94
N THR A 4 6.80 3.08 -10.04
CA THR A 4 5.89 3.19 -8.90
C THR A 4 6.17 2.14 -7.82
N VAL A 5 6.50 0.91 -8.23
CA VAL A 5 6.86 -0.17 -7.32
C VAL A 5 8.19 0.12 -6.61
N GLU A 6 9.19 0.61 -7.34
CA GLU A 6 10.49 1.01 -6.79
C GLU A 6 10.35 2.17 -5.79
N LEU A 7 9.60 3.21 -6.17
CA LEU A 7 9.32 4.34 -5.28
C LEU A 7 8.55 3.90 -4.04
N PHE A 8 7.54 3.04 -4.18
CA PHE A 8 6.79 2.51 -3.04
C PHE A 8 7.71 1.75 -2.08
N ARG A 9 8.50 0.79 -2.58
CA ARG A 9 9.43 0.03 -1.75
C ARG A 9 10.49 0.90 -1.06
N ALA A 10 10.94 1.95 -1.73
CA ALA A 10 11.99 2.82 -1.19
C ALA A 10 11.48 3.90 -0.22
N ARG A 11 10.24 4.37 -0.40
CA ARG A 11 9.77 5.61 0.25
C ARG A 11 8.48 5.46 1.06
N MET A 12 7.75 4.34 0.95
CA MET A 12 6.59 4.10 1.79
C MET A 12 7.01 4.07 3.27
N PRO A 13 6.49 4.96 4.13
CA PRO A 13 6.90 5.01 5.53
C PRO A 13 6.45 3.75 6.27
N LEU A 14 7.41 3.05 6.87
CA LEU A 14 7.15 1.93 7.77
C LEU A 14 7.15 2.43 9.21
N ARG A 15 6.10 2.12 9.97
CA ARG A 15 5.90 2.61 11.33
C ARG A 15 5.57 1.47 12.29
N LYS A 16 5.56 1.80 13.58
CA LYS A 16 5.11 0.88 14.63
C LYS A 16 3.60 1.01 14.81
N HIS A 17 2.90 -0.11 14.66
CA HIS A 17 1.45 -0.19 14.84
C HIS A 17 1.09 -1.15 15.96
N ARG A 18 0.15 -0.73 16.81
CA ARG A 18 -0.44 -1.61 17.82
C ARG A 18 -1.77 -2.14 17.30
N CYS A 19 -1.88 -3.45 17.21
CA CYS A 19 -3.14 -4.12 16.86
C CYS A 19 -3.49 -5.14 17.95
N ARG A 20 -4.63 -4.91 18.61
CA ARG A 20 -5.09 -5.66 19.79
C ARG A 20 -4.03 -5.61 20.91
N PHE A 21 -3.36 -6.74 21.16
CA PHE A 21 -2.37 -6.92 22.23
C PHE A 21 -0.93 -7.03 21.71
N LYS A 22 -0.72 -6.95 20.38
CA LYS A 22 0.62 -7.04 19.77
C LYS A 22 1.00 -5.70 19.15
N SER A 23 2.29 -5.40 19.21
CA SER A 23 2.89 -4.33 18.43
C SER A 23 3.64 -4.95 17.26
N TYR A 24 3.42 -4.40 16.07
CA TYR A 24 4.12 -4.74 14.85
C TYR A 24 5.02 -3.56 14.50
N GLU A 25 6.28 -3.85 14.22
CA GLU A 25 7.27 -2.86 13.81
C GLU A 25 7.51 -2.99 12.31
N HIS A 26 7.96 -1.91 11.68
CA HIS A 26 8.24 -1.86 10.25
C HIS A 26 7.04 -2.24 9.35
N CYS A 27 5.82 -1.84 9.71
CA CYS A 27 4.61 -2.13 8.94
C CYS A 27 3.80 -0.86 8.66
N PHE A 28 2.76 -0.98 7.86
CA PHE A 28 1.81 0.09 7.58
C PHE A 28 0.37 -0.43 7.59
N THR A 29 -0.58 0.46 7.83
CA THR A 29 -1.99 0.14 7.59
C THR A 29 -2.32 0.24 6.11
N ALA A 30 -3.31 -0.52 5.66
CA ALA A 30 -3.82 -0.45 4.28
C ALA A 30 -4.20 1.00 3.91
N THR A 31 -4.87 1.71 4.82
CA THR A 31 -5.22 3.13 4.65
C THR A 31 -4.00 4.03 4.48
N GLU A 32 -2.93 3.85 5.26
CA GLU A 32 -1.70 4.64 5.08
C GLU A 32 -1.04 4.38 3.72
N ALA A 33 -1.00 3.12 3.27
CA ALA A 33 -0.49 2.79 1.94
C ALA A 33 -1.33 3.42 0.83
N VAL A 34 -2.66 3.45 0.99
CA VAL A 34 -3.56 4.13 0.06
C VAL A 34 -3.30 5.64 0.06
N ASP A 35 -3.22 6.28 1.22
CA ASP A 35 -2.96 7.71 1.34
C ASP A 35 -1.65 8.10 0.65
N TRP A 36 -0.58 7.40 1.00
CA TRP A 36 0.76 7.68 0.48
C TRP A 36 0.86 7.44 -1.03
N LEU A 37 0.36 6.29 -1.51
CA LEU A 37 0.42 5.97 -2.93
C LEU A 37 -0.49 6.89 -3.74
N HIS A 38 -1.64 7.28 -3.22
CA HIS A 38 -2.55 8.19 -3.91
C HIS A 38 -1.91 9.56 -4.10
N GLU A 39 -1.24 10.10 -3.07
CA GLU A 39 -0.46 11.34 -3.19
C GLU A 39 0.65 11.20 -4.24
N LEU A 40 1.41 10.10 -4.20
CA LEU A 40 2.47 9.82 -5.19
C LEU A 40 1.92 9.80 -6.62
N LEU A 41 0.81 9.09 -6.85
CA LEU A 41 0.20 8.96 -8.17
C LEU A 41 -0.30 10.31 -8.68
N ARG A 42 -0.89 11.14 -7.82
CA ARG A 42 -1.38 12.48 -8.19
C ARG A 42 -0.26 13.42 -8.64
N CYS A 43 0.93 13.26 -8.07
CA CYS A 43 2.11 14.04 -8.45
C CYS A 43 2.85 13.48 -9.67
N SER A 44 2.52 12.27 -10.13
CA SER A 44 3.18 11.65 -11.29
C SER A 44 2.60 12.17 -12.60
N GLN A 45 3.46 12.56 -13.55
CA GLN A 45 3.05 12.97 -14.89
C GLN A 45 2.24 11.91 -15.64
N ASN A 46 2.45 10.62 -15.34
CA ASN A 46 1.79 9.51 -16.04
C ASN A 46 0.34 9.28 -15.60
N PHE A 47 -0.06 9.82 -14.45
CA PHE A 47 -1.38 9.57 -13.86
C PHE A 47 -2.14 10.87 -13.64
N GLY A 48 -1.50 11.86 -13.04
CA GLY A 48 -2.08 13.18 -12.80
C GLY A 48 -3.12 13.24 -11.67
N PRO A 49 -3.68 14.43 -11.42
CA PRO A 49 -4.54 14.70 -10.26
C PRO A 49 -5.90 13.99 -10.30
N GLU A 50 -6.29 13.44 -11.44
CA GLU A 50 -7.57 12.74 -11.66
C GLU A 50 -7.61 11.33 -11.06
N VAL A 51 -6.46 10.82 -10.58
CA VAL A 51 -6.43 9.53 -9.89
C VAL A 51 -7.34 9.58 -8.68
N THR A 52 -8.24 8.61 -8.61
CA THR A 52 -9.12 8.42 -7.48
C THR A 52 -8.50 7.48 -6.46
N ARG A 53 -8.94 7.62 -5.20
CA ARG A 53 -8.61 6.68 -4.13
C ARG A 53 -8.98 5.23 -4.49
N LYS A 54 -10.09 5.02 -5.20
CA LYS A 54 -10.53 3.69 -5.66
C LYS A 54 -9.56 3.08 -6.67
N GLN A 55 -9.03 3.86 -7.60
CA GLN A 55 -7.99 3.39 -8.54
C GLN A 55 -6.68 3.06 -7.79
N THR A 56 -6.33 3.83 -6.76
CA THR A 56 -5.18 3.54 -5.90
C THR A 56 -5.34 2.20 -5.19
N VAL A 57 -6.53 1.91 -4.64
CA VAL A 57 -6.85 0.61 -4.05
C VAL A 57 -6.72 -0.53 -5.09
N GLN A 58 -7.21 -0.32 -6.31
CA GLN A 58 -7.04 -1.30 -7.39
C GLN A 58 -5.57 -1.55 -7.75
N LEU A 59 -4.71 -0.52 -7.67
CA LEU A 59 -3.28 -0.68 -7.86
C LEU A 59 -2.64 -1.48 -6.72
N LEU A 60 -3.03 -1.21 -5.47
CA LEU A 60 -2.54 -1.96 -4.30
C LEU A 60 -3.00 -3.42 -4.29
N LYS A 61 -4.18 -3.73 -4.84
CA LYS A 61 -4.59 -5.12 -5.11
C LYS A 61 -3.60 -5.83 -6.01
N LYS A 62 -3.12 -5.16 -7.07
CA LYS A 62 -2.08 -5.71 -7.95
C LYS A 62 -0.73 -5.81 -7.23
N PHE A 63 -0.42 -4.92 -6.29
CA PHE A 63 0.81 -5.01 -5.50
C PHE A 63 0.79 -6.28 -4.62
N LEU A 64 -0.33 -6.56 -3.97
CA LEU A 64 -0.51 -7.77 -3.16
C LEU A 64 -0.44 -9.05 -4.02
N LYS A 65 -1.06 -9.02 -5.21
CA LYS A 65 -1.02 -10.15 -6.15
C LYS A 65 0.38 -10.48 -6.65
N ASN A 66 1.18 -9.45 -6.97
CA ASN A 66 2.51 -9.61 -7.57
C ASN A 66 3.64 -9.63 -6.53
N HIS A 67 3.32 -9.85 -5.25
CA HIS A 67 4.29 -9.90 -4.14
C HIS A 67 5.14 -8.63 -3.99
N VAL A 68 4.53 -7.47 -4.25
CA VAL A 68 5.13 -6.17 -3.93
C VAL A 68 4.93 -5.87 -2.44
N ILE A 69 3.79 -6.27 -1.89
CA ILE A 69 3.43 -6.19 -0.47
C ILE A 69 2.87 -7.55 -0.02
N GLU A 70 2.91 -7.80 1.28
CA GLU A 70 2.32 -8.96 1.95
C GLU A 70 1.72 -8.51 3.28
N ASP A 71 0.80 -9.28 3.86
CA ASP A 71 0.28 -8.96 5.20
C ASP A 71 1.31 -9.30 6.30
N ILE A 72 1.07 -8.83 7.53
CA ILE A 72 1.91 -9.15 8.71
C ILE A 72 2.01 -10.66 9.06
N LYS A 73 1.28 -11.53 8.36
CA LYS A 73 1.34 -12.99 8.49
C LYS A 73 2.05 -13.65 7.29
N GLY A 74 2.56 -12.85 6.35
CA GLY A 74 3.21 -13.31 5.11
C GLY A 74 2.24 -13.74 4.00
N LYS A 75 0.96 -13.35 4.08
CA LYS A 75 -0.04 -13.66 3.06
C LYS A 75 0.06 -12.68 1.89
N TRP A 76 0.18 -13.23 0.67
CA TRP A 76 0.15 -12.48 -0.59
C TRP A 76 -0.52 -13.30 -1.69
N GLY A 77 -0.61 -12.76 -2.91
CA GLY A 77 -1.12 -13.47 -4.10
C GLY A 77 -2.63 -13.36 -4.31
N GLN A 78 -3.36 -12.76 -3.36
CA GLN A 78 -4.78 -12.46 -3.47
C GLN A 78 -5.00 -10.99 -3.87
N GLU A 79 -6.16 -10.69 -4.46
CA GLU A 79 -6.58 -9.32 -4.84
C GLU A 79 -7.68 -8.77 -3.89
N ASP A 80 -7.64 -9.20 -2.63
CA ASP A 80 -8.58 -8.86 -1.55
C ASP A 80 -8.14 -7.63 -0.73
N PHE A 81 -7.16 -6.85 -1.20
CA PHE A 81 -6.74 -5.62 -0.54
C PHE A 81 -7.91 -4.61 -0.44
N GLU A 82 -8.08 -4.03 0.75
CA GLU A 82 -9.12 -3.05 1.06
C GLU A 82 -8.54 -1.87 1.84
N ASP A 83 -9.09 -0.67 1.62
CA ASP A 83 -8.72 0.53 2.37
C ASP A 83 -9.31 0.49 3.79
N ASN A 84 -8.55 -0.09 4.72
CA ASN A 84 -8.94 -0.29 6.10
C ASN A 84 -7.70 -0.30 7.02
N ARG A 85 -7.91 -0.67 8.30
CA ARG A 85 -6.85 -0.73 9.32
C ARG A 85 -6.07 -2.06 9.33
N HIS A 86 -6.18 -2.89 8.28
CA HIS A 86 -5.40 -4.10 8.16
C HIS A 86 -3.92 -3.76 8.02
N LEU A 87 -3.05 -4.57 8.62
CA LEU A 87 -1.61 -4.34 8.64
C LEU A 87 -0.94 -5.17 7.56
N TYR A 88 -0.04 -4.52 6.83
CA TYR A 88 0.85 -5.10 5.84
C TYR A 88 2.29 -4.85 6.28
#